data_AF-A0A8I0BBW9-F1
#
_entry.id   AF-A0A8I0BBW9-F1
#
_cell.length_a   1.000
_cell.length_b   1.000
_cell.length_c   1.000
_cell.angle_alpha   90.00
_cell.angle_beta   90.00
_cell.angle_gamma   90.00
#
_symmetry.space_group_name_H-M   'P 1'
#
loop_
_entity.id
_entity.type
_entity.pdbx_description
1 polymer ?
#
loop_
_entity_poly.entity_id
_entity_poly.type
_entity_poly.pdbx_seq_one_letter_code
_entity_poly.pdbx_strand_id
1 'polypeptide(L)'
;MLLYLGLGANLGRRADNLRQALSLLEARIGPLVRCSSFHQTVPQDMASDHLFLNAAAVFETSLSPHEILDITQDIERALGRERKSENGEHFDRTIDIDLLQYGHHCLHTPQLTLPHPEMPKREFVLRPLAEIAPHERHALPPHPTFLEMMEQQAQFQIVEITTPRRPDWEQVNTLIDQLSPGKSISWDDYEALLANAGTHLALLVEQGPMPQAVGMITLCTTFCPTGRKAWIEDVAVHTDYRGRGLSHRLLAWAKEKAQALQQKKVMLTSRPTRVAANRLYQGEGFAARETNVYQLVF
;
A
#
# COMPACT_ATOMS: atom_id res chain seq x y z
N MET A 1 -1.35 -26.76 -11.59
CA MET A 1 -1.12 -25.31 -11.84
C MET A 1 -0.37 -24.72 -10.67
N LEU A 2 0.44 -23.67 -10.89
CA LEU A 2 1.21 -23.03 -9.81
C LEU A 2 0.35 -22.01 -9.05
N LEU A 3 0.31 -22.15 -7.74
CA LEU A 3 -0.34 -21.26 -6.78
C LEU A 3 0.74 -20.54 -5.97
N TYR A 4 0.65 -19.22 -5.92
CA TYR A 4 1.53 -18.34 -5.16
C TYR A 4 0.77 -17.83 -3.93
N LEU A 5 1.29 -18.14 -2.74
CA LEU A 5 0.72 -17.74 -1.47
C LEU A 5 1.70 -16.81 -0.72
N GLY A 6 1.15 -15.82 -0.03
CA GLY A 6 1.84 -15.02 0.97
C GLY A 6 1.49 -15.54 2.36
N LEU A 7 2.46 -15.61 3.27
CA LEU A 7 2.27 -16.00 4.65
C LEU A 7 2.83 -14.93 5.57
N GLY A 8 2.09 -14.56 6.62
CA GLY A 8 2.51 -13.56 7.60
C GLY A 8 2.11 -13.93 9.03
N ALA A 9 3.01 -13.71 10.00
CA ALA A 9 2.73 -13.94 11.42
C ALA A 9 3.44 -12.92 12.30
N ASN A 10 2.74 -12.30 13.26
CA ASN A 10 3.37 -11.40 14.24
C ASN A 10 3.10 -11.75 15.71
N LEU A 11 2.18 -12.68 16.00
CA LEU A 11 1.95 -13.19 17.35
C LEU A 11 2.58 -14.55 17.61
N GLY A 12 2.91 -14.80 18.88
CA GLY A 12 3.36 -16.11 19.36
C GLY A 12 4.68 -16.58 18.74
N ARG A 13 4.78 -17.89 18.48
CA ARG A 13 5.96 -18.54 17.88
C ARG A 13 5.94 -18.39 16.35
N ARG A 14 6.08 -17.16 15.87
CA ARG A 14 5.92 -16.75 14.45
C ARG A 14 6.52 -17.73 13.43
N ALA A 15 7.78 -18.12 13.61
CA ALA A 15 8.46 -19.05 12.69
C ALA A 15 7.87 -20.47 12.72
N ASP A 16 7.41 -20.94 13.88
CA ASP A 16 6.77 -22.24 14.01
C ASP A 16 5.35 -22.22 13.42
N ASN A 17 4.63 -21.12 13.57
CA ASN A 17 3.33 -20.91 12.92
C ASN A 17 3.45 -20.96 11.39
N LEU A 18 4.45 -20.27 10.82
CA LEU A 18 4.74 -20.32 9.38
C LEU A 18 5.05 -21.75 8.91
N ARG A 19 5.92 -22.49 9.63
CA ARG A 19 6.25 -23.87 9.28
C ARG A 19 5.04 -24.81 9.38
N GLN A 20 4.21 -24.66 10.40
CA GLN A 20 2.99 -25.45 10.56
C GLN A 20 1.99 -25.14 9.45
N ALA A 21 1.81 -23.85 9.10
CA ALA A 21 0.96 -23.45 7.98
C ALA A 21 1.43 -24.09 6.68
N LEU A 22 2.74 -24.01 6.36
CA LEU A 22 3.31 -24.66 5.17
C LEU A 22 3.06 -26.17 5.13
N SER A 23 3.23 -26.87 6.26
CA SER A 23 2.98 -28.30 6.34
C SER A 23 1.50 -28.65 6.14
N LEU A 24 0.58 -27.87 6.72
CA LEU A 24 -0.87 -28.06 6.54
C LEU A 24 -1.32 -27.74 5.11
N LEU A 25 -0.75 -26.70 4.49
CA LEU A 25 -1.00 -26.35 3.09
C LEU A 25 -0.52 -27.46 2.16
N GLU A 26 0.68 -27.98 2.39
CA GLU A 26 1.23 -29.08 1.59
C GLU A 26 0.34 -30.33 1.65
N ALA A 27 -0.17 -30.67 2.84
CA ALA A 27 -1.05 -31.81 3.03
C ALA A 27 -2.44 -31.63 2.41
N ARG A 28 -2.97 -30.40 2.33
CA ARG A 28 -4.36 -30.13 1.94
C ARG A 28 -4.54 -29.57 0.53
N ILE A 29 -3.56 -28.86 0.00
CA ILE A 29 -3.64 -28.15 -1.29
C ILE A 29 -2.83 -28.87 -2.37
N GLY A 30 -1.67 -29.43 -2.02
CA GLY A 30 -0.77 -30.09 -2.96
C GLY A 30 0.70 -29.85 -2.62
N PRO A 31 1.65 -30.42 -3.37
CA PRO A 31 3.07 -30.36 -3.06
C PRO A 31 3.62 -28.93 -3.03
N LEU A 32 4.48 -28.67 -2.04
CA LEU A 32 5.25 -27.42 -1.95
C LEU A 32 6.39 -27.46 -2.97
N VAL A 33 6.38 -26.53 -3.92
CA VAL A 33 7.40 -26.43 -4.98
C VAL A 33 8.58 -25.60 -4.50
N ARG A 34 8.33 -24.43 -3.90
CA ARG A 34 9.35 -23.50 -3.38
C ARG A 34 8.81 -22.72 -2.19
N CYS A 35 9.68 -22.35 -1.26
CA CYS A 35 9.37 -21.42 -0.17
C CYS A 35 10.55 -20.45 0.01
N SER A 36 10.24 -19.18 0.27
CA SER A 36 11.26 -18.15 0.50
C SER A 36 11.89 -18.31 1.87
N SER A 37 12.96 -17.55 2.11
CA SER A 37 13.42 -17.21 3.45
C SER A 37 12.30 -16.52 4.24
N PHE A 38 12.40 -16.55 5.57
CA PHE A 38 11.48 -15.80 6.44
C PHE A 38 12.02 -14.39 6.64
N HIS A 39 11.28 -13.39 6.19
CA HIS A 39 11.67 -11.98 6.22
C HIS A 39 11.01 -11.28 7.41
N GLN A 40 11.81 -10.68 8.28
CA GLN A 40 11.27 -9.86 9.37
C GLN A 40 10.95 -8.46 8.86
N THR A 41 9.73 -7.98 9.11
CA THR A 41 9.30 -6.64 8.69
C THR A 41 8.55 -5.93 9.81
N VAL A 42 8.53 -4.61 9.75
CA VAL A 42 7.61 -3.82 10.58
C VAL A 42 6.17 -4.00 10.07
N PRO A 43 5.15 -3.84 10.93
CA PRO A 43 3.76 -3.81 10.49
C PRO A 43 3.53 -2.70 9.46
N GLN A 44 2.85 -3.02 8.37
CA GLN A 44 2.36 -2.09 7.37
C GLN A 44 0.82 -2.08 7.44
N ASP A 45 0.18 -0.94 7.16
CA ASP A 45 -1.28 -0.77 7.24
C ASP A 45 -1.88 -0.97 8.66
N MET A 46 -1.06 -0.98 9.71
CA MET A 46 -1.51 -1.09 11.11
C MET A 46 -0.50 -0.55 12.12
N ALA A 47 -1.00 -0.13 13.28
CA ALA A 47 -0.18 0.20 14.43
C ALA A 47 -0.03 -1.04 15.33
N SER A 48 1.19 -1.56 15.45
CA SER A 48 1.54 -2.66 16.35
C SER A 48 3.02 -2.61 16.71
N ASP A 49 3.33 -2.99 17.94
CA ASP A 49 4.72 -3.13 18.41
C ASP A 49 5.32 -4.50 18.01
N HIS A 50 4.50 -5.41 17.46
CA HIS A 50 4.91 -6.75 17.09
C HIS A 50 5.36 -6.82 15.62
N LEU A 51 6.66 -7.07 15.42
CA LEU A 51 7.21 -7.31 14.08
C LEU A 51 6.59 -8.56 13.43
N PHE A 52 6.39 -8.51 12.11
CA PHE A 52 5.96 -9.66 11.32
C PHE A 52 7.16 -10.51 10.90
N LEU A 53 6.93 -11.82 10.76
CA LEU A 53 7.68 -12.67 9.83
C LEU A 53 6.79 -12.94 8.63
N ASN A 54 7.30 -12.64 7.43
CA ASN A 54 6.63 -12.85 6.16
C ASN A 54 7.40 -13.84 5.27
N ALA A 55 6.67 -14.61 4.48
CA ALA A 55 7.23 -15.55 3.51
C ALA A 55 6.31 -15.65 2.28
N ALA A 56 6.86 -16.11 1.16
CA ALA A 56 6.09 -16.56 0.02
C ALA A 56 6.31 -18.06 -0.21
N ALA A 57 5.30 -18.73 -0.75
CA ALA A 57 5.36 -20.14 -1.09
C ALA A 57 4.66 -20.41 -2.42
N VAL A 58 5.22 -21.35 -3.18
CA VAL A 58 4.69 -21.84 -4.45
C VAL A 58 4.24 -23.28 -4.26
N PHE A 59 2.98 -23.56 -4.56
CA PHE A 59 2.41 -24.91 -4.54
C PHE A 59 1.98 -25.32 -5.94
N GLU A 60 2.01 -26.61 -6.22
CA GLU A 60 1.30 -27.17 -7.37
C GLU A 60 -0.03 -27.76 -6.92
N THR A 61 -1.12 -27.32 -7.54
CA THR A 61 -2.46 -27.81 -7.20
C THR A 61 -3.36 -27.89 -8.43
N SER A 62 -4.39 -28.72 -8.33
CA SER A 62 -5.50 -28.83 -9.29
C SER A 62 -6.82 -28.34 -8.70
N LEU A 63 -6.82 -27.88 -7.44
CA LEU A 63 -8.00 -27.33 -6.79
C LEU A 63 -8.42 -26.00 -7.42
N SER A 64 -9.68 -25.67 -7.28
CA SER A 64 -10.21 -24.37 -7.69
C SER A 64 -9.79 -23.26 -6.71
N PRO A 65 -9.76 -21.98 -7.16
CA PRO A 65 -9.46 -20.83 -6.29
C PRO A 65 -10.30 -20.75 -5.01
N HIS A 66 -11.58 -21.14 -5.09
CA HIS A 66 -12.50 -21.09 -3.95
C HIS A 66 -12.22 -22.22 -2.95
N GLU A 67 -11.91 -23.44 -3.42
CA GLU A 67 -11.49 -24.54 -2.53
C GLU A 67 -10.18 -24.19 -1.80
N ILE A 68 -9.23 -23.59 -2.51
CA ILE A 68 -7.97 -23.11 -1.93
C ILE A 68 -8.26 -22.06 -0.85
N LEU A 69 -9.13 -21.09 -1.13
CA LEU A 69 -9.52 -20.04 -0.18
C LEU A 69 -10.17 -20.63 1.09
N ASP A 70 -11.05 -21.62 0.96
CA ASP A 70 -11.68 -22.27 2.11
C ASP A 70 -10.64 -23.01 2.97
N ILE A 71 -9.71 -23.71 2.31
CA ILE A 71 -8.61 -24.43 2.98
C ILE A 71 -7.67 -23.46 3.72
N THR A 72 -7.26 -22.35 3.11
CA THR A 72 -6.37 -21.39 3.77
C THR A 72 -7.05 -20.79 5.00
N GLN A 73 -8.33 -20.42 4.91
CA GLN A 73 -9.09 -19.90 6.04
C GLN A 73 -9.30 -20.93 7.17
N ASP A 74 -9.49 -22.21 6.84
CA ASP A 74 -9.53 -23.28 7.83
C ASP A 74 -8.20 -23.41 8.57
N ILE A 75 -7.07 -23.35 7.85
CA ILE A 75 -5.73 -23.46 8.43
C ILE A 75 -5.47 -22.29 9.37
N GLU A 76 -5.85 -21.07 8.97
CA GLU A 76 -5.74 -19.89 9.84
C GLU A 76 -6.51 -20.07 11.16
N ARG A 77 -7.76 -20.55 11.08
CA ARG A 77 -8.56 -20.85 12.28
C ARG A 77 -7.90 -21.91 13.16
N ALA A 78 -7.41 -22.99 12.56
CA ALA A 78 -6.75 -24.08 13.28
C ALA A 78 -5.47 -23.62 14.00
N LEU A 79 -4.77 -22.62 13.46
CA LEU A 79 -3.56 -22.03 14.04
C LEU A 79 -3.85 -20.80 14.94
N GLY A 80 -5.11 -20.60 15.34
CA GLY A 80 -5.48 -19.62 16.37
C GLY A 80 -5.78 -18.21 15.85
N ARG A 81 -6.07 -18.04 14.55
CA ARG A 81 -6.59 -16.76 14.06
C ARG A 81 -8.06 -16.62 14.47
N GLU A 82 -8.31 -15.88 15.54
CA GLU A 82 -9.66 -15.70 16.11
C GLU A 82 -10.49 -14.61 15.41
N ARG A 83 -9.84 -13.62 14.77
CA ARG A 83 -10.51 -12.49 14.11
C ARG A 83 -9.94 -12.26 12.71
N LYS A 84 -10.83 -11.98 11.76
CA LYS A 84 -10.44 -11.41 10.46
C LYS A 84 -10.32 -9.89 10.58
N SER A 85 -9.56 -9.29 9.67
CA SER A 85 -9.57 -7.85 9.47
C SER A 85 -11.00 -7.42 9.09
N GLU A 86 -11.56 -6.46 9.81
CA GLU A 86 -12.88 -5.90 9.55
C GLU A 86 -12.74 -4.42 9.18
N ASN A 87 -13.47 -3.97 8.14
CA ASN A 87 -13.52 -2.57 7.72
C ASN A 87 -12.16 -1.90 7.42
N GLY A 88 -11.15 -2.68 7.01
CA GLY A 88 -9.80 -2.18 6.75
C GLY A 88 -8.91 -2.03 7.99
N GLU A 89 -9.39 -2.43 9.17
CA GLU A 89 -8.56 -2.53 10.37
C GLU A 89 -7.81 -3.87 10.36
N HIS A 90 -6.47 -3.78 10.28
CA HIS A 90 -5.58 -4.93 10.35
C HIS A 90 -5.17 -5.17 11.81
N PHE A 91 -5.28 -6.43 12.27
CA PHE A 91 -4.98 -6.83 13.64
C PHE A 91 -3.79 -7.78 13.71
N ASP A 92 -3.17 -7.84 14.89
CA ASP A 92 -2.15 -8.82 15.18
C ASP A 92 -2.73 -10.23 15.06
N ARG A 93 -1.94 -11.15 14.49
CA ARG A 93 -2.41 -12.47 14.08
C ARG A 93 -1.32 -13.52 14.21
N THR A 94 -1.74 -14.72 14.58
CA THR A 94 -0.87 -15.89 14.69
C THR A 94 -0.39 -16.36 13.32
N ILE A 95 -1.25 -16.27 12.31
CA ILE A 95 -0.96 -16.53 10.90
C ILE A 95 -1.97 -15.80 10.01
N ASP A 96 -1.53 -15.45 8.80
CA ASP A 96 -2.27 -14.85 7.71
C ASP A 96 -1.79 -15.55 6.43
N ILE A 97 -2.71 -16.02 5.59
CA ILE A 97 -2.42 -16.76 4.36
C ILE A 97 -3.18 -16.10 3.21
N ASP A 98 -2.47 -15.30 2.42
CA ASP A 98 -3.03 -14.58 1.29
C ASP A 98 -2.83 -15.37 -0.01
N LEU A 99 -3.91 -15.54 -0.78
CA LEU A 99 -3.83 -16.05 -2.15
C LEU A 99 -3.38 -14.90 -3.06
N LEU A 100 -2.13 -14.96 -3.56
CA LEU A 100 -1.53 -13.88 -4.33
C LEU A 100 -1.80 -14.00 -5.83
N GLN A 101 -1.49 -15.16 -6.40
CA GLN A 101 -1.69 -15.44 -7.82
C GLN A 101 -1.88 -16.94 -8.03
N TYR A 102 -2.75 -17.33 -8.97
CA TYR A 102 -2.92 -18.73 -9.35
C TYR A 102 -2.86 -18.87 -10.86
N GLY A 103 -1.70 -19.30 -11.38
CA GLY A 103 -1.38 -19.21 -12.81
C GLY A 103 -1.74 -17.84 -13.38
N HIS A 104 -2.55 -17.84 -14.44
CA HIS A 104 -3.06 -16.61 -15.08
C HIS A 104 -4.54 -16.32 -14.75
N HIS A 105 -5.09 -16.91 -13.68
CA HIS A 105 -6.47 -16.65 -13.29
C HIS A 105 -6.65 -15.19 -12.90
N CYS A 106 -7.60 -14.53 -13.56
CA CYS A 106 -8.12 -13.22 -13.19
C CYS A 106 -9.55 -13.40 -12.68
N LEU A 107 -9.76 -13.18 -11.39
CA LEU A 107 -11.06 -13.31 -10.73
C LEU A 107 -11.41 -12.01 -10.03
N HIS A 108 -12.67 -11.64 -10.11
CA HIS A 108 -13.21 -10.54 -9.33
C HIS A 108 -14.61 -10.92 -8.84
N THR A 109 -14.64 -11.56 -7.67
CA THR A 109 -15.89 -11.90 -6.98
C THR A 109 -15.93 -11.17 -5.63
N PRO A 110 -17.11 -11.03 -5.00
CA PRO A 110 -17.21 -10.46 -3.66
C PRO A 110 -16.36 -11.17 -2.60
N GLN A 111 -16.05 -12.46 -2.81
CA GLN A 111 -15.32 -13.31 -1.89
C GLN A 111 -13.81 -13.37 -2.20
N LEU A 112 -13.42 -13.25 -3.47
CA LEU A 112 -12.04 -13.44 -3.92
C LEU A 112 -11.70 -12.57 -5.13
N THR A 113 -10.61 -11.82 -5.03
CA THR A 113 -9.98 -11.14 -6.18
C THR A 113 -8.60 -11.74 -6.41
N LEU A 114 -8.33 -12.19 -7.64
CA LEU A 114 -7.04 -12.72 -8.08
C LEU A 114 -6.60 -12.04 -9.38
N PRO A 115 -5.30 -11.70 -9.54
CA PRO A 115 -4.28 -11.62 -8.49
C PRO A 115 -4.67 -10.71 -7.33
N HIS A 116 -4.03 -10.88 -6.17
CA HIS A 116 -4.33 -10.09 -4.99
C HIS A 116 -4.11 -8.59 -5.26
N PRO A 117 -5.12 -7.72 -5.05
CA PRO A 117 -5.08 -6.33 -5.52
C PRO A 117 -3.97 -5.49 -4.88
N GLU A 118 -3.64 -5.76 -3.61
CA GLU A 118 -2.59 -5.02 -2.88
C GLU A 118 -1.20 -5.64 -3.02
N MET A 119 -1.06 -6.79 -3.70
CA MET A 119 0.25 -7.44 -3.89
C MET A 119 1.29 -6.50 -4.52
N PRO A 120 0.98 -5.71 -5.58
CA PRO A 120 1.95 -4.81 -6.19
C PRO A 120 2.39 -3.65 -5.29
N LYS A 121 1.68 -3.39 -4.19
CA LYS A 121 1.93 -2.26 -3.28
C LYS A 121 2.79 -2.64 -2.07
N ARG A 122 3.00 -3.94 -1.83
CA ARG A 122 3.55 -4.47 -0.58
C ARG A 122 4.92 -5.09 -0.81
N GLU A 123 5.96 -4.41 -0.31
CA GLU A 123 7.34 -4.90 -0.42
C GLU A 123 7.52 -6.24 0.31
N PHE A 124 6.90 -6.40 1.48
CA PHE A 124 6.96 -7.65 2.26
C PHE A 124 6.30 -8.85 1.56
N VAL A 125 5.55 -8.62 0.48
CA VAL A 125 5.02 -9.66 -0.42
C VAL A 125 5.94 -9.85 -1.63
N LEU A 126 6.36 -8.76 -2.27
CA LEU A 126 7.16 -8.82 -3.50
C LEU A 126 8.60 -9.30 -3.28
N ARG A 127 9.24 -8.93 -2.17
CA ARG A 127 10.61 -9.36 -1.86
C ARG A 127 10.71 -10.89 -1.71
N PRO A 128 9.86 -11.56 -0.89
CA PRO A 128 9.83 -13.02 -0.85
C PRO A 128 9.45 -13.70 -2.18
N LEU A 129 8.53 -13.10 -2.96
CA LEU A 129 8.16 -13.63 -4.27
C LEU A 129 9.29 -13.55 -5.29
N ALA A 130 10.01 -12.43 -5.34
CA ALA A 130 11.15 -12.23 -6.22
C ALA A 130 12.31 -13.18 -5.87
N GLU A 131 12.45 -13.59 -4.60
CA GLU A 131 13.42 -14.60 -4.16
C GLU A 131 13.16 -15.96 -4.81
N ILE A 132 11.90 -16.40 -4.90
CA ILE A 132 11.55 -17.77 -5.32
C ILE A 132 10.99 -17.89 -6.72
N ALA A 133 10.56 -16.77 -7.32
CA ALA A 133 9.93 -16.74 -8.64
C ALA A 133 10.23 -15.42 -9.37
N PRO A 134 11.51 -15.02 -9.52
CA PRO A 134 11.89 -13.69 -10.03
C PRO A 134 11.35 -13.40 -11.43
N HIS A 135 11.22 -14.44 -12.27
CA HIS A 135 10.79 -14.32 -13.66
C HIS A 135 9.32 -14.69 -13.89
N GLU A 136 8.58 -15.05 -12.84
CA GLU A 136 7.14 -15.27 -12.96
C GLU A 136 6.46 -13.94 -13.27
N ARG A 137 5.55 -13.96 -14.25
CA ARG A 137 4.81 -12.78 -14.67
C ARG A 137 3.53 -12.61 -13.87
N HIS A 138 3.25 -11.38 -13.47
CA HIS A 138 1.97 -11.01 -12.90
C HIS A 138 0.82 -11.26 -13.90
N ALA A 139 -0.31 -11.81 -13.45
CA ALA A 139 -1.39 -12.20 -14.36
C ALA A 139 -2.13 -11.01 -14.98
N LEU A 140 -2.03 -9.80 -14.41
CA LEU A 140 -2.59 -8.58 -15.01
C LEU A 140 -1.57 -7.84 -15.89
N PRO A 141 -2.01 -7.26 -17.02
CA PRO A 141 -1.17 -6.37 -17.85
C PRO A 141 -0.55 -5.22 -17.04
N PRO A 142 0.69 -4.80 -17.34
CA PRO A 142 1.52 -5.20 -18.48
C PRO A 142 2.31 -6.51 -18.27
N HIS A 143 1.93 -7.33 -17.30
CA HIS A 143 2.61 -8.59 -16.95
C HIS A 143 4.09 -8.43 -16.55
N PRO A 144 4.41 -7.46 -15.67
CA PRO A 144 5.77 -7.37 -15.12
C PRO A 144 6.09 -8.66 -14.37
N THR A 145 7.37 -9.01 -14.34
CA THR A 145 7.88 -10.09 -13.51
C THR A 145 7.87 -9.67 -12.04
N PHE A 146 7.83 -10.62 -11.11
CA PHE A 146 7.89 -10.30 -9.68
C PHE A 146 9.16 -9.56 -9.28
N LEU A 147 10.29 -9.84 -9.94
CA LEU A 147 11.52 -9.07 -9.75
C LEU A 147 11.36 -7.61 -10.21
N GLU A 148 10.84 -7.37 -11.41
CA GLU A 148 10.57 -6.01 -11.90
C GLU A 148 9.62 -5.24 -10.97
N MET A 149 8.58 -5.91 -10.45
CA MET A 149 7.66 -5.31 -9.47
C MET A 149 8.37 -4.92 -8.16
N MET A 150 9.25 -5.80 -7.65
CA MET A 150 10.03 -5.54 -6.44
C MET A 150 11.02 -4.38 -6.65
N GLU A 151 11.72 -4.36 -7.78
CA GLU A 151 12.66 -3.31 -8.14
C GLU A 151 11.95 -1.96 -8.29
N GLN A 152 10.78 -1.93 -8.94
CA GLN A 152 9.94 -0.73 -9.03
C GLN A 152 9.51 -0.22 -7.65
N GLN A 153 9.22 -1.11 -6.70
CA GLN A 153 8.94 -0.68 -5.33
C GLN A 153 10.16 -0.05 -4.67
N ALA A 154 11.32 -0.69 -4.76
CA ALA A 154 12.58 -0.22 -4.19
C ALA A 154 13.09 1.07 -4.85
N GLN A 155 12.75 1.29 -6.12
CA GLN A 155 13.15 2.48 -6.88
C GLN A 155 12.54 3.77 -6.33
N PHE A 156 11.39 3.73 -5.65
CA PHE A 156 10.79 4.94 -5.09
C PHE A 156 10.58 4.82 -3.59
N GLN A 157 10.88 5.88 -2.85
CA GLN A 157 10.67 5.96 -1.41
C GLN A 157 9.81 7.17 -1.09
N ILE A 158 8.82 7.01 -0.21
CA ILE A 158 8.09 8.15 0.33
C ILE A 158 8.80 8.65 1.58
N VAL A 159 9.12 9.94 1.62
CA VAL A 159 9.80 10.59 2.74
C VAL A 159 8.95 11.77 3.20
N GLU A 160 8.58 11.77 4.48
CA GLU A 160 7.97 12.95 5.11
C GLU A 160 9.06 14.00 5.34
N ILE A 161 8.84 15.20 4.83
CA ILE A 161 9.76 16.31 4.99
C ILE A 161 9.43 17.01 6.30
N THR A 162 10.41 17.03 7.21
CA THR A 162 10.27 17.64 8.54
C THR A 162 11.30 18.75 8.77
N THR A 163 12.31 18.84 7.91
CA THR A 163 13.35 19.87 7.96
C THR A 163 13.43 20.56 6.60
N PRO A 164 13.29 21.90 6.53
CA PRO A 164 13.31 22.62 5.27
C PRO A 164 14.69 22.53 4.61
N ARG A 165 14.72 22.18 3.32
CA ARG A 165 15.94 22.16 2.50
C ARG A 165 15.64 22.80 1.13
N ARG A 166 16.56 23.63 0.62
CA ARG A 166 16.42 24.30 -0.68
C ARG A 166 16.15 23.33 -1.84
N PRO A 167 16.86 22.18 -1.94
CA PRO A 167 16.59 21.23 -3.02
C PRO A 167 15.18 20.62 -2.96
N ASP A 168 14.62 20.39 -1.77
CA ASP A 168 13.25 19.86 -1.66
C ASP A 168 12.24 20.94 -2.07
N TRP A 169 12.44 22.18 -1.63
CA TRP A 169 11.59 23.33 -1.98
C TRP A 169 11.52 23.58 -3.49
N GLU A 170 12.65 23.51 -4.19
CA GLU A 170 12.70 23.67 -5.66
C GLU A 170 11.89 22.58 -6.37
N GLN A 171 12.00 21.34 -5.91
CA GLN A 171 11.27 20.20 -6.46
C GLN A 171 9.77 20.25 -6.13
N VAL A 172 9.41 20.68 -4.92
CA VAL A 172 8.03 20.97 -4.54
C VAL A 172 7.42 22.02 -5.47
N ASN A 173 8.14 23.12 -5.74
CA ASN A 173 7.65 24.16 -6.64
C ASN A 173 7.46 23.68 -8.08
N THR A 174 8.34 22.80 -8.56
CA THR A 174 8.15 22.12 -9.86
C THR A 174 6.85 21.32 -9.89
N LEU A 175 6.54 20.57 -8.83
CA LEU A 175 5.31 19.78 -8.73
C LEU A 175 4.06 20.65 -8.54
N ILE A 176 4.14 21.76 -7.81
CA ILE A 176 3.04 22.73 -7.62
C ILE A 176 2.68 23.37 -8.96
N ASP A 177 3.65 23.85 -9.72
CA ASP A 177 3.40 24.48 -11.02
C ASP A 177 2.72 23.50 -11.98
N GLN A 178 3.14 22.22 -11.97
CA GLN A 178 2.47 21.17 -12.76
C GLN A 178 1.01 20.94 -12.31
N LEU A 179 0.72 21.02 -11.01
CA LEU A 179 -0.63 20.82 -10.46
C LEU A 179 -1.53 22.04 -10.73
N SER A 180 -0.97 23.24 -10.59
CA SER A 180 -1.63 24.53 -10.75
C SER A 180 -0.68 25.52 -11.46
N PRO A 181 -0.72 25.59 -12.80
CA PRO A 181 0.22 26.40 -13.57
C PRO A 181 0.29 27.87 -13.10
N GLY A 182 1.50 28.37 -12.93
CA GLY A 182 1.79 29.72 -12.44
C GLY A 182 1.69 29.86 -10.92
N LYS A 183 1.52 28.77 -10.17
CA LYS A 183 1.57 28.77 -8.71
C LYS A 183 2.92 28.25 -8.22
N SER A 184 3.38 28.84 -7.13
CA SER A 184 4.55 28.43 -6.38
C SER A 184 4.35 28.80 -4.91
N ILE A 185 5.11 28.16 -4.03
CA ILE A 185 5.25 28.52 -2.62
C ILE A 185 6.56 29.28 -2.43
N SER A 186 6.51 30.39 -1.68
CA SER A 186 7.72 31.11 -1.30
C SER A 186 8.56 30.25 -0.34
N TRP A 187 9.82 30.63 -0.14
CA TRP A 187 10.65 29.91 0.84
C TRP A 187 10.13 30.08 2.27
N ASP A 188 9.75 31.30 2.63
CA ASP A 188 9.26 31.60 3.98
C ASP A 188 7.95 30.86 4.26
N ASP A 189 7.04 30.79 3.28
CA ASP A 189 5.81 30.01 3.39
C ASP A 189 6.09 28.50 3.46
N TYR A 190 7.12 28.01 2.77
CA TYR A 190 7.53 26.61 2.84
C TYR A 190 8.10 26.25 4.21
N GLU A 191 8.93 27.11 4.80
CA GLU A 191 9.41 26.95 6.19
C GLU A 191 8.24 26.99 7.17
N ALA A 192 7.31 27.93 7.02
CA ALA A 192 6.12 28.04 7.85
C ALA A 192 5.19 26.82 7.72
N LEU A 193 5.04 26.27 6.50
CA LEU A 193 4.28 25.06 6.22
C LEU A 193 4.85 23.87 6.98
N LEU A 194 6.18 23.67 6.93
CA LEU A 194 6.86 22.55 7.61
C LEU A 194 6.92 22.72 9.13
N ALA A 195 6.91 23.97 9.62
CA ALA A 195 6.83 24.26 11.06
C ALA A 195 5.43 24.02 11.65
N ASN A 196 4.39 23.92 10.82
CA ASN A 196 3.03 23.71 11.27
C ASN A 196 2.82 22.25 11.71
N ALA A 197 2.56 22.03 13.01
CA ALA A 197 2.35 20.70 13.58
C ALA A 197 1.16 19.92 12.99
N GLY A 198 0.21 20.61 12.34
CA GLY A 198 -0.90 19.99 11.65
C GLY A 198 -0.60 19.60 10.20
N THR A 199 0.51 20.04 9.62
CA THR A 199 0.83 19.81 8.20
C THR A 199 1.91 18.75 8.06
N HIS A 200 1.64 17.75 7.22
CA HIS A 200 2.58 16.68 6.91
C HIS A 200 2.78 16.61 5.41
N LEU A 201 3.90 17.16 4.92
CA LEU A 201 4.30 17.08 3.52
C LEU A 201 5.15 15.83 3.30
N ALA A 202 4.79 15.01 2.33
CA ALA A 202 5.62 13.89 1.89
C ALA A 202 5.97 13.98 0.42
N LEU A 203 7.22 13.62 0.11
CA LEU A 203 7.74 13.50 -1.25
C LEU A 203 7.93 12.03 -1.59
N LEU A 204 7.49 11.65 -2.78
CA LEU A 204 7.86 10.38 -3.39
C LEU A 204 9.14 10.59 -4.19
N VAL A 205 10.23 10.00 -3.74
CA VAL A 205 11.58 10.21 -4.24
C VAL A 205 12.05 8.98 -5.01
N GLU A 206 12.33 9.16 -6.30
CA GLU A 206 13.08 8.19 -7.08
C GLU A 206 14.52 8.10 -6.57
N GLN A 207 14.93 6.89 -6.23
CA GLN A 207 16.26 6.57 -5.73
C GLN A 207 17.25 6.51 -6.89
N GLY A 208 18.47 6.98 -6.65
CA GLY A 208 19.55 7.00 -7.63
C GLY A 208 20.71 7.83 -7.12
N PRO A 209 21.76 8.03 -7.95
CA PRO A 209 22.92 8.86 -7.58
C PRO A 209 22.53 10.30 -7.20
N MET A 210 21.47 10.82 -7.81
CA MET A 210 20.82 12.08 -7.45
C MET A 210 19.34 11.82 -7.24
N PRO A 211 18.88 11.68 -5.98
CA PRO A 211 17.48 11.42 -5.69
C PRO A 211 16.58 12.57 -6.15
N GLN A 212 15.48 12.24 -6.81
CA GLN A 212 14.54 13.21 -7.37
C GLN A 212 13.12 12.96 -6.84
N ALA A 213 12.46 14.01 -6.34
CA ALA A 213 11.06 14.00 -5.99
C ALA A 213 10.21 13.97 -7.26
N VAL A 214 9.55 12.84 -7.49
CA VAL A 214 8.68 12.56 -8.63
C VAL A 214 7.20 12.61 -8.26
N GLY A 215 6.88 12.87 -7.00
CA GLY A 215 5.52 13.11 -6.53
C GLY A 215 5.50 13.74 -5.14
N MET A 216 4.34 14.29 -4.78
CA MET A 216 4.11 14.87 -3.46
C MET A 216 2.67 14.68 -3.01
N ILE A 217 2.46 14.75 -1.70
CA ILE A 217 1.16 14.78 -1.05
C ILE A 217 1.27 15.56 0.26
N THR A 218 0.24 16.35 0.57
CA THR A 218 0.13 17.05 1.84
C THR A 218 -1.04 16.47 2.63
N LEU A 219 -0.81 16.09 3.89
CA LEU A 219 -1.86 15.75 4.84
C LEU A 219 -1.97 16.86 5.89
N CYS A 220 -3.09 17.57 5.90
CA CYS A 220 -3.41 18.61 6.87
C CYS A 220 -4.34 18.04 7.93
N THR A 221 -3.97 18.13 9.20
CA THR A 221 -4.74 17.62 10.34
C THR A 221 -5.24 18.76 11.21
N THR A 222 -6.42 18.56 11.81
CA THR A 222 -7.04 19.56 12.68
C THR A 222 -7.97 18.93 13.71
N PHE A 223 -8.26 19.69 14.75
CA PHE A 223 -9.21 19.35 15.80
C PHE A 223 -10.46 20.20 15.63
N CYS A 224 -11.61 19.56 15.49
CA CYS A 224 -12.90 20.23 15.48
C CYS A 224 -13.77 19.75 16.65
N PRO A 225 -14.80 20.52 17.06
CA PRO A 225 -15.80 20.04 18.03
C PRO A 225 -16.46 18.71 17.63
N THR A 226 -16.49 18.41 16.32
CA THR A 226 -17.05 17.18 15.75
C THR A 226 -16.01 16.04 15.62
N GLY A 227 -14.83 16.19 16.22
CA GLY A 227 -13.76 15.21 16.22
C GLY A 227 -12.54 15.62 15.40
N ARG A 228 -11.51 14.74 15.44
CA ARG A 228 -10.25 14.88 14.70
C ARG A 228 -10.47 14.63 13.20
N LYS A 229 -10.01 15.54 12.36
CA LYS A 229 -10.18 15.48 10.91
C LYS A 229 -8.84 15.70 10.21
N ALA A 230 -8.68 15.05 9.07
CA ALA A 230 -7.58 15.29 8.15
C ALA A 230 -8.09 15.58 6.74
N TRP A 231 -7.32 16.38 6.01
CA TRP A 231 -7.49 16.70 4.61
C TRP A 231 -6.24 16.33 3.83
N ILE A 232 -6.43 15.67 2.70
CA ILE A 232 -5.38 15.43 1.71
C ILE A 232 -5.45 16.56 0.69
N GLU A 233 -4.33 17.27 0.55
CA GLU A 233 -4.13 18.36 -0.40
C GLU A 233 -2.90 18.05 -1.28
N ASP A 234 -2.78 18.81 -2.38
CA ASP A 234 -1.57 18.87 -3.21
C ASP A 234 -1.04 17.53 -3.77
N VAL A 235 -1.94 16.57 -4.04
CA VAL A 235 -1.55 15.28 -4.61
C VAL A 235 -1.07 15.45 -6.06
N ALA A 236 0.22 15.24 -6.29
CA ALA A 236 0.84 15.33 -7.61
C ALA A 236 1.84 14.19 -7.85
N VAL A 237 1.90 13.73 -9.10
CA VAL A 237 2.97 12.87 -9.65
C VAL A 237 3.44 13.50 -10.94
N HIS A 238 4.76 13.60 -11.11
CA HIS A 238 5.40 14.14 -12.31
C HIS A 238 4.90 13.41 -13.56
N THR A 239 4.66 14.12 -14.66
CA THR A 239 4.01 13.57 -15.88
C THR A 239 4.63 12.28 -16.37
N ASP A 240 5.96 12.21 -16.38
CA ASP A 240 6.73 11.08 -16.93
C ASP A 240 6.66 9.80 -16.07
N TYR A 241 6.12 9.95 -14.86
CA TYR A 241 5.98 8.89 -13.85
C TYR A 241 4.51 8.49 -13.63
N ARG A 242 3.57 9.14 -14.31
CA ARG A 242 2.14 8.78 -14.25
C ARG A 242 1.90 7.39 -14.84
N GLY A 243 0.82 6.75 -14.39
CA GLY A 243 0.45 5.38 -14.82
C GLY A 243 1.25 4.26 -14.15
N ARG A 244 2.25 4.57 -13.32
CA ARG A 244 3.07 3.59 -12.58
C ARG A 244 2.54 3.26 -11.19
N GLY A 245 1.27 3.55 -10.91
CA GLY A 245 0.66 3.30 -9.58
C GLY A 245 1.15 4.22 -8.44
N LEU A 246 2.05 5.18 -8.70
CA LEU A 246 2.69 6.01 -7.67
C LEU A 246 1.70 6.87 -6.86
N SER A 247 0.60 7.31 -7.46
CA SER A 247 -0.47 8.03 -6.74
C SER A 247 -1.16 7.18 -5.68
N HIS A 248 -1.29 5.87 -5.89
CA HIS A 248 -1.83 4.95 -4.87
C HIS A 248 -0.91 4.90 -3.65
N ARG A 249 0.41 4.89 -3.87
CA ARG A 249 1.41 4.88 -2.78
C ARG A 249 1.34 6.14 -1.93
N LEU A 250 1.23 7.32 -2.56
CA LEU A 250 1.05 8.59 -1.86
C LEU A 250 -0.23 8.59 -1.00
N LEU A 251 -1.35 8.12 -1.56
CA LEU A 251 -2.62 8.02 -0.83
C LEU A 251 -2.57 7.00 0.32
N ALA A 252 -1.89 5.87 0.13
CA ALA A 252 -1.65 4.90 1.19
C ALA A 252 -0.87 5.53 2.35
N TRP A 253 0.24 6.22 2.06
CA TRP A 253 1.02 6.95 3.06
C TRP A 253 0.16 7.96 3.84
N ALA A 254 -0.70 8.73 3.17
CA ALA A 254 -1.56 9.69 3.83
C ALA A 254 -2.62 9.03 4.73
N LYS A 255 -3.18 7.89 4.32
CA LYS A 255 -4.12 7.10 5.14
C LYS A 255 -3.43 6.52 6.37
N GLU A 256 -2.28 5.89 6.19
CA GLU A 256 -1.46 5.33 7.28
C GLU A 256 -1.07 6.43 8.29
N LYS A 257 -0.59 7.58 7.81
CA LYS A 257 -0.25 8.73 8.65
C LYS A 257 -1.45 9.25 9.42
N ALA A 258 -2.61 9.39 8.76
CA ALA A 258 -3.84 9.81 9.42
C ALA A 258 -4.30 8.82 10.51
N GLN A 259 -4.18 7.51 10.25
CA GLN A 259 -4.50 6.47 11.22
C GLN A 259 -3.54 6.50 12.43
N ALA A 260 -2.24 6.65 12.19
CA ALA A 260 -1.23 6.80 13.25
C ALA A 260 -1.49 8.04 14.13
N LEU A 261 -1.96 9.13 13.53
CA LEU A 261 -2.40 10.34 14.23
C LEU A 261 -3.82 10.23 14.83
N GLN A 262 -4.43 9.05 14.77
CA GLN A 262 -5.77 8.73 15.26
C GLN A 262 -6.86 9.66 14.72
N GLN A 263 -6.72 10.08 13.47
CA GLN A 263 -7.72 10.89 12.77
C GLN A 263 -8.96 10.05 12.52
N LYS A 264 -10.15 10.62 12.71
CA LYS A 264 -11.41 9.89 12.56
C LYS A 264 -11.99 9.99 11.16
N LYS A 265 -11.59 11.00 10.40
CA LYS A 265 -12.04 11.25 9.03
C LYS A 265 -10.89 11.80 8.21
N VAL A 266 -10.69 11.23 7.02
CA VAL A 266 -9.79 11.75 5.99
C VAL A 266 -10.64 12.21 4.82
N MET A 267 -10.40 13.44 4.38
CA MET A 267 -11.18 14.09 3.33
C MET A 267 -10.24 14.58 2.23
N LEU A 268 -10.78 14.75 1.03
CA LEU A 268 -10.07 15.38 -0.09
C LEU A 268 -11.09 16.11 -0.96
N THR A 269 -10.60 17.05 -1.76
CA THR A 269 -11.42 17.70 -2.79
C THR A 269 -10.80 17.50 -4.16
N SER A 270 -11.64 17.35 -5.17
CA SER A 270 -11.20 17.17 -6.55
C SER A 270 -12.23 17.77 -7.50
N ARG A 271 -11.77 18.48 -8.52
CA ARG A 271 -12.65 19.03 -9.55
C ARG A 271 -13.33 17.87 -10.31
N PRO A 272 -14.63 18.00 -10.66
CA PRO A 272 -15.32 16.96 -11.44
C PRO A 272 -14.61 16.61 -12.76
N THR A 273 -13.91 17.57 -13.36
CA THR A 273 -13.14 17.42 -14.60
C THR A 273 -11.91 16.51 -14.46
N ARG A 274 -11.41 16.24 -13.25
CA ARG A 274 -10.26 15.35 -13.01
C ARG A 274 -10.69 13.87 -12.99
N VAL A 275 -11.23 13.39 -14.11
CA VAL A 275 -11.86 12.05 -14.23
C VAL A 275 -10.96 10.93 -13.72
N ALA A 276 -9.68 10.90 -14.10
CA ALA A 276 -8.74 9.87 -13.64
C ALA A 276 -8.49 9.91 -12.12
N ALA A 277 -8.35 11.10 -11.55
CA ALA A 277 -8.16 11.27 -10.11
C ALA A 277 -9.43 10.86 -9.35
N ASN A 278 -10.62 11.22 -9.85
CA ASN A 278 -11.88 10.84 -9.22
C ASN A 278 -12.08 9.32 -9.19
N ARG A 279 -11.72 8.60 -10.28
CA ARG A 279 -11.72 7.12 -10.29
C ARG A 279 -10.71 6.54 -9.30
N LEU A 280 -9.50 7.11 -9.24
CA LEU A 280 -8.48 6.72 -8.27
C LEU A 280 -9.00 6.85 -6.83
N TYR A 281 -9.55 8.00 -6.45
CA TYR A 281 -10.04 8.22 -5.09
C TYR A 281 -11.17 7.27 -4.72
N GLN A 282 -12.12 7.02 -5.63
CA GLN A 282 -13.17 6.03 -5.42
C GLN A 282 -12.61 4.61 -5.24
N GLY A 283 -11.63 4.22 -6.06
CA GLY A 283 -10.93 2.93 -5.94
C GLY A 283 -10.14 2.79 -4.63
N GLU A 284 -9.69 3.91 -4.05
CA GLU A 284 -8.98 3.95 -2.76
C GLU A 284 -9.91 4.01 -1.53
N GLY A 285 -11.22 3.89 -1.75
CA GLY A 285 -12.25 3.81 -0.70
C GLY A 285 -12.90 5.16 -0.33
N PHE A 286 -12.57 6.25 -1.03
CA PHE A 286 -13.21 7.55 -0.78
C PHE A 286 -14.62 7.58 -1.41
N ALA A 287 -15.64 7.79 -0.57
CA ALA A 287 -17.00 7.99 -1.02
C ALA A 287 -17.26 9.45 -1.43
N ALA A 288 -17.83 9.65 -2.62
CA ALA A 288 -18.30 10.98 -3.04
C ALA A 288 -19.45 11.44 -2.13
N ARG A 289 -19.43 12.70 -1.71
CA ARG A 289 -20.48 13.32 -0.90
C ARG A 289 -21.13 14.45 -1.69
N GLU A 290 -22.45 14.50 -1.65
CA GLU A 290 -23.20 15.62 -2.21
C GLU A 290 -23.03 16.85 -1.31
N THR A 291 -22.21 17.81 -1.74
CA THR A 291 -21.89 19.01 -0.97
C THR A 291 -21.45 20.13 -1.88
N ASN A 292 -21.72 21.38 -1.47
CA ASN A 292 -21.26 22.58 -2.18
C ASN A 292 -19.92 23.04 -1.61
N VAL A 293 -18.98 23.38 -2.48
CA VAL A 293 -17.71 24.01 -2.10
C VAL A 293 -17.79 25.49 -2.45
N TYR A 294 -17.72 26.36 -1.44
CA TYR A 294 -17.69 27.81 -1.61
C TYR A 294 -16.27 28.33 -1.37
N GLN A 295 -15.79 29.21 -2.23
CA GLN A 295 -14.46 29.81 -2.13
C GLN A 295 -14.59 31.33 -2.16
N LEU A 296 -13.97 32.00 -1.19
CA LEU A 296 -13.74 33.45 -1.18
C LEU A 296 -12.23 33.68 -1.23
N VAL A 297 -11.77 34.55 -2.12
CA VAL A 297 -10.37 34.94 -2.25
C VAL A 297 -10.22 36.33 -1.65
N PHE A 298 -9.25 36.51 -0.76
CA PHE A 298 -8.92 37.78 -0.12
C PHE A 298 -7.81 38.52 -0.88
#